data_AF-A0A5B6UG30-F1
#
_entry.id   AF-A0A5B6UG30-F1
#
_cell.length_a   1.000
_cell.length_b   1.000
_cell.length_c   1.000
_cell.angle_alpha   90.00
_cell.angle_beta   90.00
_cell.angle_gamma   90.00
#
_symmetry.space_group_name_H-M   'P 1'
#
loop_
_entity.id
_entity.type
_entity.pdbx_description
1 polymer ?
#
loop_
_entity_poly.entity_id
_entity_poly.type
_entity_poly.pdbx_seq_one_letter_code
_entity_poly.pdbx_strand_id
1 'polypeptide(L)'
;MNITAQNTFTDPILVQAGNSFDISISGTFVATVVLQRSKDQVTWLDVEANTAPVEKTGSAGSAWYFRLGVKTGGYTSGTVVANLFD
;
A
#
# COMPACT_ATOMS: atom_id res chain seq x y z
N MET A 1 -5.60 -1.89 -8.34
CA MET A 1 -5.90 -0.46 -8.63
C MET A 1 -4.77 0.13 -9.48
N ASN A 2 -5.08 1.03 -10.43
CA ASN A 2 -4.07 1.81 -11.15
C ASN A 2 -3.86 3.18 -10.48
N ILE A 3 -2.63 3.49 -10.11
CA ILE A 3 -2.23 4.77 -9.51
C ILE A 3 -1.35 5.52 -10.50
N THR A 4 -1.83 6.67 -10.97
CA THR A 4 -1.19 7.54 -11.97
C THR A 4 -0.95 8.96 -11.45
N ALA A 5 -1.12 9.17 -10.15
CA ALA A 5 -0.90 10.43 -9.46
C ALA A 5 -0.49 10.21 -8.01
N GLN A 6 0.08 11.24 -7.39
CA GLN A 6 0.34 11.29 -5.96
C GLN A 6 -0.95 11.43 -5.13
N ASN A 7 -0.81 11.24 -3.81
CA ASN A 7 -1.90 11.26 -2.83
C ASN A 7 -3.08 10.35 -3.20
N THR A 8 -2.76 9.21 -3.83
CA THR A 8 -3.74 8.24 -4.29
C THR A 8 -3.43 6.92 -3.62
N PHE A 9 -4.44 6.33 -3.01
CA PHE A 9 -4.34 5.09 -2.23
C PHE A 9 -5.47 4.14 -2.60
N THR A 10 -5.21 2.84 -2.42
CA THR A 10 -6.25 1.81 -2.51
C THR A 10 -7.28 1.99 -1.40
N ASP A 11 -8.44 1.39 -1.59
CA ASP A 11 -9.36 1.14 -0.48
C ASP A 11 -8.64 0.30 0.58
N PRO A 12 -8.86 0.59 1.87
CA PRO A 12 -8.21 -0.14 2.93
C PRO A 12 -8.88 -1.50 3.19
N ILE A 13 -8.06 -2.50 3.51
CA ILE A 13 -8.50 -3.82 3.99
C ILE A 13 -8.28 -3.93 5.49
N LEU A 14 -9.13 -4.68 6.20
CA LEU A 14 -9.02 -4.89 7.65
C LEU A 14 -8.42 -6.27 7.92
N VAL A 15 -7.17 -6.30 8.34
CA VAL A 15 -6.47 -7.55 8.68
C VAL A 15 -6.56 -7.77 10.19
N GLN A 16 -7.16 -8.90 10.60
CA GLN A 16 -7.28 -9.28 12.01
C GLN A 16 -5.95 -9.78 12.60
N ALA A 17 -5.87 -9.82 13.93
CA ALA A 17 -4.70 -10.31 14.63
C ALA A 17 -4.37 -11.76 14.21
N GLY A 18 -3.13 -12.01 13.77
CA GLY A 18 -2.67 -13.33 13.32
C GLY A 18 -3.02 -13.68 11.88
N ASN A 19 -3.81 -12.85 11.18
CA ASN A 19 -4.08 -13.04 9.76
C ASN A 19 -2.92 -12.49 8.92
N SER A 20 -2.68 -13.16 7.80
CA SER A 20 -1.77 -12.71 6.75
C SER A 20 -2.54 -11.94 5.69
N PHE A 21 -1.80 -11.13 4.93
CA PHE A 21 -2.29 -10.46 3.74
C PHE A 21 -1.16 -10.43 2.72
N ASP A 22 -1.50 -10.38 1.43
CA ASP A 22 -0.53 -10.26 0.36
C ASP A 22 -0.62 -8.89 -0.30
N ILE A 23 0.52 -8.39 -0.75
CA ILE A 23 0.61 -7.21 -1.60
C ILE A 23 1.23 -7.59 -2.94
N SER A 24 0.73 -6.98 -4.00
CA SER A 24 1.34 -7.03 -5.33
C SER A 24 1.42 -5.62 -5.90
N ILE A 25 2.65 -5.18 -6.16
CA ILE A 25 2.99 -3.90 -6.79
C ILE A 25 3.64 -4.23 -8.13
N SER A 26 3.04 -3.76 -9.22
CA SER A 26 3.53 -4.01 -10.58
C SER A 26 3.35 -2.78 -11.49
N GLY A 27 3.64 -2.95 -12.78
CA GLY A 27 3.64 -1.88 -13.77
C GLY A 27 5.02 -1.27 -14.00
N THR A 28 5.05 -0.18 -14.77
CA THR A 28 6.26 0.58 -15.08
C THR A 28 6.09 2.00 -14.56
N PHE A 29 6.89 2.37 -13.56
CA PHE A 29 6.72 3.63 -12.85
C PHE A 29 8.03 4.16 -12.28
N VAL A 30 8.05 5.47 -12.01
CA VAL A 30 9.03 6.14 -11.16
C VAL A 30 8.22 6.78 -10.03
N ALA A 31 8.10 6.06 -8.92
CA ALA A 31 7.33 6.46 -7.76
C ALA A 31 7.78 5.68 -6.52
N THR A 32 7.48 6.21 -5.34
CA THR A 32 7.62 5.53 -4.05
C THR A 32 6.25 5.08 -3.57
N VAL A 33 5.98 3.79 -3.68
CA VAL A 33 4.74 3.17 -3.19
C VAL A 33 4.92 2.82 -1.72
N VAL A 34 4.03 3.29 -0.87
CA VAL A 34 4.04 3.01 0.58
C VAL A 34 2.94 2.05 0.94
N LEU A 35 3.26 1.11 1.84
CA LEU A 35 2.26 0.40 2.63
C LEU A 35 2.01 1.21 3.89
N GLN A 36 0.75 1.56 4.13
CA GLN A 36 0.32 2.27 5.32
C GLN A 36 -0.59 1.41 6.17
N ARG A 37 -0.57 1.65 7.48
CA ARG A 37 -1.56 1.09 8.41
C ARG A 37 -2.23 2.15 9.27
N SER A 38 -3.43 1.84 9.76
CA SER A 38 -4.22 2.71 10.63
C SER A 38 -5.15 1.91 11.56
N LYS A 39 -5.48 2.47 12.74
CA LYS A 39 -6.56 1.96 13.61
C LYS A 39 -7.90 2.61 13.32
N ASP A 40 -7.90 3.88 12.90
CA ASP A 40 -9.06 4.76 12.82
C ASP A 40 -9.44 5.13 11.38
N GLN A 41 -8.66 4.69 10.40
CA GLN A 41 -8.75 5.06 8.98
C GLN A 41 -8.55 6.55 8.69
N VAL A 42 -8.09 7.33 9.68
CA VAL A 42 -7.84 8.77 9.58
C VAL A 42 -6.34 9.04 9.69
N THR A 43 -5.70 8.46 10.70
CA THR A 43 -4.26 8.59 10.97
C THR A 43 -3.54 7.41 10.37
N TRP A 44 -2.71 7.67 9.35
CA TRP A 44 -1.99 6.64 8.60
C TRP A 44 -0.49 6.73 8.84
N LEU A 45 0.13 5.60 9.13
CA LEU A 45 1.59 5.49 9.30
C LEU A 45 2.18 4.58 8.23
N ASP A 46 3.28 5.02 7.64
CA ASP A 46 4.06 4.25 6.69
C ASP A 46 4.77 3.11 7.45
N VAL A 47 4.60 1.88 6.98
CA VAL A 47 5.31 0.71 7.53
C VAL A 47 6.34 0.15 6.57
N GLU A 48 6.20 0.45 5.29
CA GLU A 48 7.12 0.02 4.25
C GLU A 48 7.06 0.96 3.04
N ALA A 49 8.16 1.04 2.29
CA ALA A 49 8.25 1.76 1.02
C ALA A 49 8.92 0.88 -0.05
N ASN A 50 8.37 0.91 -1.26
CA ASN A 50 8.85 0.17 -2.42
C ASN A 50 8.96 1.10 -3.63
N THR A 51 10.11 1.10 -4.29
CA THR A 51 10.40 1.91 -5.50
C THR A 51 10.46 1.08 -6.77
N ALA A 52 10.22 -0.22 -6.66
CA ALA A 52 10.20 -1.18 -7.76
C ALA A 52 9.03 -2.16 -7.59
N PRO A 53 8.60 -2.84 -8.68
CA PRO A 53 7.64 -3.94 -8.59
C PRO A 53 8.07 -5.00 -7.59
N VAL A 54 7.12 -5.48 -6.78
CA VAL A 54 7.38 -6.48 -5.74
C VAL A 54 6.08 -7.16 -5.31
N GLU A 55 6.21 -8.41 -4.86
CA GLU A 55 5.15 -9.16 -4.18
C GLU A 55 5.65 -9.59 -2.80
N LYS A 56 4.81 -9.41 -1.78
CA LYS A 56 5.17 -9.76 -0.39
C LYS A 56 3.95 -10.24 0.38
N THR A 57 4.20 -11.11 1.34
CA THR A 57 3.24 -11.48 2.38
C THR A 57 3.57 -10.73 3.66
N GLY A 58 2.55 -10.10 4.25
CA GLY A 58 2.61 -9.47 5.56
C GLY A 58 1.66 -10.15 6.54
N SER A 59 1.76 -9.79 7.82
CA SER A 59 0.81 -10.21 8.85
C SER A 59 0.58 -9.11 9.88
N ALA A 60 -0.57 -9.18 10.56
CA ALA A 60 -0.94 -8.18 11.55
C ALA A 60 -0.84 -8.72 12.99
N GLY A 61 -0.06 -8.04 13.84
CA GLY A 61 0.03 -8.40 15.27
C GLY A 61 -1.22 -8.02 16.09
N SER A 62 -2.10 -7.19 15.54
CA SER A 62 -3.45 -6.90 16.06
C SER A 62 -4.34 -6.45 14.89
N ALA A 63 -5.62 -6.15 15.11
CA ALA A 63 -6.49 -5.68 14.02
C ALA A 63 -6.02 -4.33 13.46
N TRP A 64 -5.68 -4.25 12.18
CA TRP A 64 -5.22 -3.02 11.52
C TRP A 64 -5.85 -2.88 10.13
N TYR A 65 -6.16 -1.64 9.75
CA TYR A 65 -6.44 -1.32 8.37
C TYR A 65 -5.13 -1.12 7.61
N PHE A 66 -5.01 -1.70 6.42
CA PHE A 66 -3.86 -1.54 5.53
C PHE A 66 -4.29 -0.96 4.18
N ARG A 67 -3.45 -0.12 3.59
CA ARG A 67 -3.62 0.38 2.22
C ARG A 67 -2.27 0.60 1.54
N LEU A 68 -2.27 0.50 0.23
CA LEU A 68 -1.12 0.85 -0.61
C LEU A 68 -1.38 2.18 -1.29
N GLY A 69 -0.34 2.98 -1.52
CA GLY A 69 -0.49 4.16 -2.36
C GLY A 69 0.78 4.96 -2.51
N VAL A 70 0.67 6.10 -3.19
CA VAL A 70 1.78 7.02 -3.38
C VAL A 70 1.44 8.34 -2.69
N LYS A 71 2.28 8.77 -1.75
CA LYS A 71 2.11 10.04 -1.03
C LYS A 71 2.41 11.24 -1.92
N THR A 72 1.93 12.42 -1.53
CA THR A 72 2.36 13.70 -2.10
C THR A 72 3.89 13.79 -2.12
N GLY A 73 4.47 14.15 -3.26
CA GLY A 73 5.91 14.20 -3.51
C GLY A 73 6.56 12.87 -3.86
N GLY A 74 5.81 11.75 -3.79
CA GLY A 74 6.32 10.41 -4.07
C GLY A 74 6.08 9.91 -5.49
N TYR A 75 5.42 10.68 -6.36
CA TYR A 75 5.09 10.28 -7.73
C TYR A 75 5.85 11.14 -8.74
N THR A 76 6.55 10.50 -9.67
CA THR A 76 7.22 11.17 -10.79
C THR A 76 6.55 10.82 -12.12
N SER A 77 6.38 9.53 -12.44
CA SER A 77 5.80 9.11 -13.73
C SER A 77 5.34 7.65 -13.75
N GLY A 78 4.59 7.28 -14.81
CA GLY A 78 4.23 5.91 -15.15
C GLY A 78 2.89 5.44 -14.60
N THR A 79 2.74 4.14 -14.37
CA THR A 79 1.52 3.59 -13.77
C THR A 79 1.90 2.49 -12.79
N VAL A 80 1.54 2.70 -11.53
CA VAL A 80 1.64 1.69 -10.48
C VAL A 80 0.35 0.88 -10.50
N VAL A 81 0.47 -0.44 -10.62
CA VAL A 81 -0.65 -1.37 -10.39
C VAL A 81 -0.49 -1.93 -8.98
N ALA A 82 -1.33 -1.48 -8.05
CA ALA A 82 -1.26 -1.85 -6.62
C ALA A 82 -2.50 -2.66 -6.21
N ASN A 83 -2.27 -3.83 -5.61
CA ASN A 83 -3.32 -4.72 -5.11
C ASN A 83 -2.97 -5.20 -3.68
N LEU A 84 -3.98 -5.30 -2.83
CA LEU A 84 -3.93 -5.99 -1.54
C LEU A 84 -4.94 -7.14 -1.54
N PHE A 85 -4.58 -8.23 -0.85
CA PHE A 85 -5.40 -9.43 -0.69
C PHE A 85 -5.41 -9.83 0.79
N ASP A 86 -6.58 -10.16 1.36
CA ASP A 86 -6.77 -10.60 2.75
C ASP A 86 -7.65 -11.85 2.89
#